data_AF-A0A1G7CZB8-F1
#
_entry.id   AF-A0A1G7CZB8-F1
#
_cell.length_a   1.000
_cell.length_b   1.000
_cell.length_c   1.000
_cell.angle_alpha   90.00
_cell.angle_beta   90.00
_cell.angle_gamma   90.00
#
_symmetry.space_group_name_H-M   'P 1'
#
loop_
_entity.id
_entity.type
_entity.pdbx_description
1 polymer ?
#
loop_
_entity_poly.entity_id
_entity_poly.type
_entity_poly.pdbx_seq_one_letter_code
_entity_poly.pdbx_strand_id
1 'polypeptide(L)'
;MTDFTITATLDTDDPSDELIDTVLDGLAEYDPIFIGAPGGATVQIWLPAKNLTQALTTAIALLGPRVPMVGLSALPRTIADARAADTYIPPLLSTTEVARRLGISRQAVTQRLAAGTLPGRRAGNTWVVAEADIPAGRAGDDTGRRTQQGI
;
A
#
# COMPACT_ATOMS: atom_id res chain seq x y z
N MET A 1 -17.01 26.28 10.38
CA MET A 1 -15.99 25.86 9.40
C MET A 1 -15.63 24.43 9.77
N THR A 2 -15.52 23.54 8.81
CA THR A 2 -15.32 22.09 9.04
C THR A 2 -14.00 21.68 8.40
N ASP A 3 -13.20 20.92 9.12
CA ASP A 3 -11.97 20.35 8.57
C ASP A 3 -12.29 19.11 7.75
N PHE A 4 -11.86 19.12 6.51
CA PHE A 4 -11.94 17.98 5.62
C PHE A 4 -10.59 17.31 5.51
N THR A 5 -10.60 15.98 5.58
CA THR A 5 -9.53 15.15 5.07
C THR A 5 -9.76 14.98 3.58
N ILE A 6 -8.79 15.43 2.79
CA ILE A 6 -8.76 15.27 1.35
C ILE A 6 -7.80 14.14 1.03
N THR A 7 -8.21 13.20 0.20
CA THR A 7 -7.34 12.14 -0.30
C THR A 7 -7.40 12.12 -1.82
N ALA A 8 -6.27 12.36 -2.47
CA ALA A 8 -6.09 12.21 -3.90
C ALA A 8 -5.36 10.90 -4.20
N THR A 9 -5.91 10.09 -5.10
CA THR A 9 -5.28 8.86 -5.61
C THR A 9 -4.54 9.21 -6.89
N LEU A 10 -3.27 8.79 -6.97
CA LEU A 10 -2.37 9.08 -8.08
C LEU A 10 -2.43 7.98 -9.15
N ASP A 11 -2.11 8.35 -10.39
CA ASP A 11 -1.93 7.43 -11.53
C ASP A 11 -0.57 6.69 -11.48
N THR A 12 -0.09 6.36 -10.27
CA THR A 12 1.14 5.60 -10.07
C THR A 12 1.12 5.00 -8.67
N ASP A 13 1.59 3.76 -8.55
CA ASP A 13 1.84 3.10 -7.26
C ASP A 13 3.17 3.54 -6.63
N ASP A 14 4.08 4.09 -7.43
CA ASP A 14 5.47 4.41 -7.07
C ASP A 14 5.83 5.83 -7.57
N PRO A 15 5.43 6.89 -6.83
CA PRO A 15 5.76 8.26 -7.17
C PRO A 15 7.27 8.50 -7.01
N SER A 16 7.88 9.26 -7.91
CA SER A 16 9.30 9.62 -7.81
C SER A 16 9.57 10.51 -6.59
N ASP A 17 10.78 10.43 -6.03
CA ASP A 17 11.22 11.28 -4.93
C ASP A 17 11.05 12.77 -5.26
N GLU A 18 11.34 13.19 -6.49
CA GLU A 18 11.16 14.57 -6.96
C GLU A 18 9.68 15.02 -6.91
N LEU A 19 8.73 14.14 -7.25
CA LEU A 19 7.31 14.42 -7.15
C LEU A 19 6.88 14.53 -5.68
N ILE A 20 7.38 13.63 -4.84
CA ILE A 20 7.13 13.65 -3.40
C ILE A 20 7.61 14.98 -2.82
N ASP A 21 8.86 15.36 -3.05
CA ASP A 21 9.45 16.60 -2.55
C ASP A 21 8.68 17.83 -3.03
N THR A 22 8.33 17.88 -4.32
CA THR A 22 7.53 18.98 -4.90
C THR A 22 6.19 19.17 -4.17
N VAL A 23 5.53 18.08 -3.81
CA VAL A 23 4.24 18.11 -3.11
C VAL A 23 4.43 18.46 -1.64
N LEU A 24 5.43 17.87 -0.97
CA LEU A 24 5.73 18.15 0.44
C LEU A 24 6.05 19.64 0.64
N ASP A 25 6.91 20.20 -0.20
CA ASP A 25 7.29 21.61 -0.13
C ASP A 25 6.13 22.53 -0.55
N GLY A 26 5.47 22.18 -1.67
CA GLY A 26 4.42 23.02 -2.26
C GLY A 26 3.12 23.06 -1.46
N LEU A 27 2.91 22.10 -0.56
CA LEU A 27 1.70 21.99 0.27
C LEU A 27 2.02 21.94 1.76
N ALA A 28 3.21 22.33 2.21
CA ALA A 28 3.64 22.22 3.61
C ALA A 28 2.63 22.80 4.63
N GLU A 29 1.89 23.87 4.26
CA GLU A 29 0.85 24.48 5.10
C GLU A 29 -0.37 23.56 5.36
N TYR A 30 -0.56 22.54 4.53
CA TYR A 30 -1.67 21.60 4.60
C TYR A 30 -1.27 20.21 5.14
N ASP A 31 -0.07 20.10 5.71
CA ASP A 31 0.52 18.88 6.30
C ASP A 31 0.36 17.64 5.40
N PRO A 32 1.00 17.63 4.21
CA PRO A 32 0.80 16.59 3.22
C PRO A 32 1.39 15.25 3.69
N ILE A 33 0.62 14.18 3.48
CA ILE A 33 1.01 12.81 3.80
C ILE A 33 0.94 11.97 2.53
N PHE A 34 2.04 11.28 2.21
CA PHE A 34 2.06 10.27 1.16
C PHE A 34 1.84 8.88 1.75
N ILE A 35 0.95 8.10 1.11
CA ILE A 35 0.70 6.72 1.48
C ILE A 35 0.72 5.86 0.21
N GLY A 36 1.66 4.91 0.15
CA GLY A 36 1.69 3.89 -0.90
C GLY A 36 0.65 2.79 -0.64
N ALA A 37 -0.27 2.60 -1.57
CA ALA A 37 -1.33 1.59 -1.53
C ALA A 37 -1.42 0.82 -2.86
N PRO A 38 -1.86 -0.44 -2.86
CA PRO A 38 -2.16 -1.15 -4.10
C PRO A 38 -3.27 -0.42 -4.89
N GLY A 39 -3.01 -0.05 -6.15
CA GLY A 39 -3.99 0.61 -7.02
C GLY A 39 -3.89 2.15 -7.03
N GLY A 40 -2.77 2.69 -6.56
CA GLY A 40 -2.37 4.09 -6.64
C GLY A 40 -1.82 4.57 -5.30
N ALA A 41 -0.65 5.21 -5.34
CA ALA A 41 -0.19 6.03 -4.23
C ALA A 41 -1.21 7.14 -3.96
N THR A 42 -1.30 7.58 -2.70
CA THR A 42 -2.24 8.62 -2.30
C THR A 42 -1.52 9.77 -1.63
N VAL A 43 -2.07 10.97 -1.85
CA VAL A 43 -1.70 12.19 -1.14
C VAL A 43 -2.89 12.61 -0.29
N GLN A 44 -2.65 12.75 1.01
CA GLN A 44 -3.64 13.24 1.95
C GLN A 44 -3.25 14.62 2.46
N ILE A 45 -4.21 15.54 2.54
CA ILE A 45 -4.05 16.87 3.12
C ILE A 45 -5.24 17.21 4.02
N TRP A 46 -5.05 18.18 4.92
CA TRP A 46 -6.14 18.77 5.70
C TRP A 46 -6.56 20.12 5.14
N LEU A 47 -7.87 20.32 5.00
CA LEU A 47 -8.40 21.54 4.42
C LEU A 47 -9.63 22.06 5.20
N PRO A 48 -9.55 23.24 5.81
CA PRO A 48 -10.73 23.89 6.38
C PRO A 48 -11.65 24.42 5.28
N ALA A 49 -12.91 24.02 5.29
CA ALA A 49 -13.91 24.48 4.32
C ALA A 49 -15.29 24.72 4.96
N LYS A 50 -16.13 25.52 4.30
CA LYS A 50 -17.51 25.76 4.74
C LYS A 50 -18.43 24.58 4.42
N ASN A 51 -18.13 23.85 3.35
CA ASN A 51 -18.90 22.70 2.88
C ASN A 51 -18.04 21.81 1.95
N LEU A 52 -18.60 20.65 1.60
CA LEU A 52 -17.94 19.66 0.74
C LEU A 52 -17.56 20.22 -0.64
N THR A 53 -18.44 21.01 -1.26
CA THR A 53 -18.20 21.61 -2.58
C THR A 53 -16.96 22.50 -2.55
N GLN A 54 -16.87 23.41 -1.57
CA GLN A 54 -15.70 24.26 -1.40
C GLN A 54 -14.45 23.41 -1.15
N ALA A 55 -14.54 22.38 -0.31
CA ALA A 55 -13.41 21.50 -0.02
C ALA A 55 -12.86 20.84 -1.30
N LEU A 56 -13.73 20.27 -2.13
CA LEU A 56 -13.35 19.64 -3.39
C LEU A 56 -12.80 20.66 -4.40
N THR A 57 -13.44 21.82 -4.56
CA THR A 57 -12.96 22.86 -5.48
C THR A 57 -11.57 23.35 -5.10
N THR A 58 -11.32 23.62 -3.82
CA THR A 58 -10.00 24.04 -3.34
C THR A 58 -8.98 22.92 -3.49
N ALA A 59 -9.34 21.68 -3.16
CA ALA A 59 -8.48 20.52 -3.34
C ALA A 59 -8.03 20.34 -4.80
N ILE A 60 -8.96 20.43 -5.77
CA ILE A 60 -8.65 20.34 -7.21
C ILE A 60 -7.67 21.45 -7.61
N ALA A 61 -7.90 22.68 -7.15
CA ALA A 61 -7.02 23.81 -7.48
C ALA A 61 -5.61 23.66 -6.88
N LEU A 62 -5.49 23.09 -5.67
CA LEU A 62 -4.21 22.87 -5.02
C LEU A 62 -3.45 21.68 -5.63
N LEU A 63 -4.12 20.55 -5.80
CA LEU A 63 -3.48 19.27 -6.18
C LEU A 63 -3.39 19.08 -7.69
N GLY A 64 -4.36 19.55 -8.47
CA GLY A 64 -4.44 19.29 -9.92
C GLY A 64 -3.22 19.70 -10.73
N PRO A 65 -2.61 20.87 -10.48
CA PRO A 65 -1.39 21.27 -11.17
C PRO A 65 -0.13 20.51 -10.73
N ARG A 66 -0.19 19.77 -9.60
CA ARG A 66 1.00 19.21 -8.93
C ARG A 66 1.11 17.70 -9.05
N VAL A 67 -0.02 16.99 -9.10
CA VAL A 67 -0.04 15.54 -9.11
C VAL A 67 -0.97 14.97 -10.18
N PRO A 68 -0.58 13.87 -10.85
CA PRO A 68 -1.43 13.18 -11.81
C PRO A 68 -2.48 12.34 -11.05
N MET A 69 -3.57 12.98 -10.63
CA MET A 69 -4.62 12.29 -9.86
C MET A 69 -5.66 11.59 -10.76
N VAL A 70 -6.03 10.37 -10.37
CA VAL A 70 -7.12 9.57 -10.98
C VAL A 70 -8.37 9.54 -10.11
N GLY A 71 -8.25 9.92 -8.84
CA GLY A 71 -9.34 9.94 -7.89
C GLY A 71 -9.16 11.05 -6.86
N LEU A 72 -10.29 11.59 -6.39
CA LEU A 72 -10.31 12.58 -5.32
C LEU A 72 -11.50 12.30 -4.40
N SER A 73 -11.25 12.29 -3.09
CA SER A 73 -12.28 12.20 -2.08
C SER A 73 -12.09 13.26 -1.00
N ALA A 74 -13.20 13.67 -0.40
CA ALA A 74 -13.22 14.61 0.71
C ALA A 74 -14.22 14.11 1.74
N LEU A 75 -13.77 13.98 2.98
CA LEU A 75 -14.59 13.58 4.12
C LEU A 75 -14.35 14.55 5.28
N PRO A 76 -15.39 14.89 6.07
CA PRO A 76 -15.16 15.51 7.36
C PRO A 76 -14.15 14.68 8.17
N ARG A 77 -13.19 15.36 8.81
CA ARG A 77 -12.08 14.70 9.52
C ARG A 77 -12.56 13.65 10.52
N THR A 78 -13.64 13.93 11.25
CA THR A 78 -14.24 12.99 12.20
C THR A 78 -14.69 11.66 11.57
N ILE A 79 -15.17 11.69 10.33
CA ILE A 79 -15.58 10.49 9.59
C ILE A 79 -14.36 9.78 9.02
N ALA A 80 -13.37 10.53 8.51
CA ALA A 80 -12.13 9.95 8.01
C ALA A 80 -11.37 9.20 9.12
N ASP A 81 -11.21 9.83 10.29
CA ASP A 81 -10.53 9.23 11.44
C ASP A 81 -11.28 7.98 11.94
N ALA A 82 -12.61 8.02 11.98
CA ALA A 82 -13.42 6.86 12.35
C ALA A 82 -13.24 5.68 11.38
N ARG A 83 -13.13 5.94 10.07
CA ARG A 83 -12.87 4.91 9.05
C ARG A 83 -11.44 4.38 9.11
N ALA A 84 -10.46 5.25 9.36
CA ALA A 84 -9.07 4.84 9.53
C ALA A 84 -8.91 3.91 10.73
N ALA A 85 -9.60 4.20 11.84
CA ALA A 85 -9.63 3.33 13.02
C ALA A 85 -10.25 1.95 12.76
N ASP A 86 -11.16 1.85 11.78
CA ASP A 86 -11.84 0.60 11.38
C ASP A 86 -11.10 -0.15 10.25
N THR A 87 -9.94 0.33 9.81
CA THR A 87 -9.19 -0.29 8.72
C THR A 87 -8.51 -1.58 9.18
N TYR A 88 -8.99 -2.71 8.67
CA TYR A 88 -8.35 -4.01 8.82
C TYR A 88 -6.98 -4.02 8.15
N ILE A 89 -5.91 -4.02 8.95
CA ILE A 89 -4.54 -4.27 8.46
C ILE A 89 -4.39 -5.80 8.37
N PRO A 90 -4.31 -6.37 7.16
CA PRO A 90 -4.08 -7.81 7.03
C PRO A 90 -2.73 -8.17 7.65
N PRO A 91 -2.60 -9.33 8.31
CA PRO A 91 -1.34 -9.73 8.91
C PRO A 91 -0.22 -9.74 7.86
N LEU A 92 0.84 -8.99 8.11
CA LEU A 92 2.02 -8.94 7.26
C LEU A 92 3.04 -9.96 7.74
N LEU A 93 3.63 -10.68 6.80
CA LEU A 93 4.60 -11.73 7.05
C LEU A 93 5.96 -11.33 6.52
N SER A 94 6.99 -11.54 7.33
CA SER A 94 8.39 -11.43 6.94
C SER A 94 8.79 -12.54 5.99
N THR A 95 9.87 -12.33 5.22
CA THR A 95 10.45 -13.37 4.34
C THR A 95 10.69 -14.72 5.03
N THR A 96 11.01 -14.73 6.32
CA THR A 96 11.21 -15.95 7.12
C THR A 96 9.90 -16.67 7.42
N GLU A 97 8.83 -15.93 7.73
CA GLU A 97 7.49 -16.50 7.93
C GLU A 97 6.92 -17.06 6.64
N VAL A 98 7.09 -16.34 5.53
CA VAL A 98 6.69 -16.81 4.19
C VAL A 98 7.45 -18.08 3.82
N ALA A 99 8.76 -18.12 4.04
CA ALA A 99 9.60 -19.29 3.78
C ALA A 99 9.10 -20.54 4.51
N ARG A 100 8.80 -20.39 5.81
CA ARG A 100 8.23 -21.46 6.64
C ARG A 100 6.85 -21.91 6.13
N ARG A 101 6.02 -20.98 5.67
CA ARG A 101 4.69 -21.29 5.14
C ARG A 101 4.72 -22.03 3.81
N LEU A 102 5.63 -21.62 2.93
CA LEU A 102 5.78 -22.21 1.60
C LEU A 102 6.69 -23.44 1.57
N GLY A 103 7.36 -23.75 2.68
CA GLY A 103 8.33 -24.86 2.75
C GLY A 103 9.56 -24.64 1.87
N ILE A 104 9.96 -23.38 1.63
CA ILE A 104 11.11 -23.02 0.80
C ILE A 104 12.13 -22.18 1.58
N SER A 105 13.33 -21.99 1.04
CA SER A 105 14.34 -21.16 1.69
C SER A 105 13.98 -19.67 1.65
N ARG A 106 14.43 -18.90 2.64
CA ARG A 106 14.30 -17.43 2.67
C ARG A 106 14.92 -16.77 1.43
N GLN A 107 16.02 -17.32 0.92
CA GLN A 107 16.66 -16.85 -0.31
C GLN A 107 15.76 -17.04 -1.53
N ALA A 108 15.09 -18.19 -1.64
CA ALA A 108 14.12 -18.44 -2.71
C ALA A 108 12.91 -17.49 -2.64
N VAL A 109 12.42 -17.19 -1.43
CA VAL A 109 11.38 -16.17 -1.23
C VAL A 109 11.86 -14.80 -1.73
N THR A 110 13.05 -14.38 -1.32
CA THR A 110 13.62 -13.07 -1.70
C THR A 110 13.80 -12.96 -3.22
N GLN A 111 14.26 -14.04 -3.88
CA GLN A 111 14.36 -14.08 -5.34
C GLN A 111 13.00 -13.97 -6.02
N ARG A 112 11.97 -14.65 -5.51
CA ARG A 112 10.62 -14.57 -6.08
C ARG A 112 9.98 -13.20 -5.92
N LEU A 113 10.21 -12.54 -4.79
CA LEU A 113 9.79 -11.16 -4.55
C LEU A 113 10.50 -10.19 -5.49
N ALA A 114 11.82 -10.30 -5.62
CA ALA A 114 12.60 -9.49 -6.55
C ALA A 114 12.21 -9.71 -8.02
N ALA A 115 11.83 -10.95 -8.37
CA ALA A 115 11.35 -11.31 -9.69
C ALA A 115 9.85 -11.00 -9.92
N GLY A 116 9.13 -10.50 -8.91
CA GLY A 116 7.69 -10.20 -8.99
C GLY A 116 6.77 -11.44 -9.09
N THR A 117 7.32 -12.65 -8.92
CA THR A 117 6.56 -13.92 -8.99
C THR A 117 5.89 -14.30 -7.67
N LEU A 118 6.23 -13.60 -6.59
CA LEU A 118 5.50 -13.62 -5.34
C LEU A 118 5.10 -12.18 -5.02
N PRO A 119 3.80 -11.88 -4.83
CA PRO A 119 3.36 -10.56 -4.37
C PRO A 119 3.98 -10.20 -3.03
N GLY A 120 4.47 -8.97 -2.93
CA GLY A 120 5.06 -8.40 -1.72
C GLY A 120 5.69 -7.06 -2.01
N ARG A 121 5.95 -6.27 -0.96
CA ARG A 121 6.53 -4.93 -1.09
C ARG A 121 7.68 -4.72 -0.12
N ARG A 122 8.51 -3.74 -0.42
CA ARG A 122 9.52 -3.26 0.53
C ARG A 122 8.87 -2.34 1.56
N ALA A 123 9.17 -2.59 2.83
CA ALA A 123 8.91 -1.71 3.95
C ALA A 123 10.26 -1.40 4.61
N GLY A 124 10.83 -0.22 4.29
CA GLY A 124 12.23 0.09 4.59
C GLY A 124 13.17 -0.90 3.90
N ASN A 125 14.08 -1.53 4.67
CA ASN A 125 15.05 -2.49 4.14
C ASN A 125 14.58 -3.95 4.13
N THR A 126 13.30 -4.21 4.46
CA THR A 126 12.74 -5.56 4.55
C THR A 126 11.59 -5.75 3.57
N TRP A 127 11.42 -6.98 3.08
CA TRP A 127 10.24 -7.37 2.32
C TRP A 127 9.12 -7.86 3.24
N VAL A 128 7.90 -7.42 2.95
CA VAL A 128 6.67 -7.84 3.60
C VAL A 128 5.68 -8.40 2.59
N VAL A 129 4.97 -9.45 3.00
CA VAL A 129 3.95 -10.14 2.19
C VAL A 129 2.66 -10.19 2.99
N ALA A 130 1.53 -9.80 2.42
CA ALA A 130 0.26 -9.97 3.11
C ALA A 130 -0.07 -11.46 3.21
N GLU A 131 -0.57 -11.89 4.37
CA GLU A 131 -0.91 -13.30 4.59
C GLU A 131 -1.89 -13.85 3.55
N ALA A 132 -2.85 -13.03 3.11
CA ALA A 132 -3.81 -13.37 2.07
C ALA A 132 -3.18 -13.65 0.69
N ASP A 133 -1.98 -13.11 0.43
CA ASP A 133 -1.30 -13.24 -0.85
C ASP A 133 -0.41 -14.48 -0.93
N ILE A 134 -0.24 -15.22 0.17
CA ILE A 134 0.50 -16.48 0.16
C ILE A 134 -0.38 -17.55 -0.49
N PRO A 135 0.06 -18.17 -1.59
CA PRO A 135 -0.67 -19.29 -2.19
C PRO A 135 -0.88 -20.38 -1.15
N ALA A 136 -2.12 -20.84 -0.98
CA ALA A 136 -2.40 -22.00 -0.14
C ALA A 136 -1.57 -23.19 -0.65
N GLY A 137 -0.54 -23.57 0.11
CA GLY A 137 0.32 -24.68 -0.25
C GLY A 137 -0.52 -25.95 -0.37
N ARG A 138 -0.49 -26.61 -1.53
CA ARG A 138 -0.83 -28.04 -1.61
C ARG A 138 0.13 -28.74 -0.66
N ALA A 139 -0.37 -29.20 0.48
CA ALA A 139 0.37 -30.10 1.36
C ALA A 139 0.93 -31.22 0.48
N GLY A 140 2.23 -31.49 0.62
CA GLY A 140 2.96 -32.41 -0.26
C GLY A 140 2.24 -33.74 -0.42
N ASP A 141 1.91 -34.09 -1.66
CA ASP A 141 1.70 -35.47 -2.08
C ASP A 141 3.03 -36.21 -1.86
N ASP A 142 3.19 -36.80 -0.68
CA ASP A 142 4.28 -37.73 -0.36
C ASP A 142 3.89 -39.16 -0.78
N THR A 143 3.26 -39.30 -1.97
CA THR A 143 3.00 -40.60 -2.59
C THR A 143 4.06 -40.88 -3.64
N GLY A 144 5.05 -41.69 -3.26
CA GLY A 144 5.80 -42.50 -4.21
C GLY A 144 7.25 -42.09 -4.37
N ARG A 145 8.12 -42.60 -3.49
CA ARG A 145 9.42 -43.21 -3.84
C ARG A 145 10.06 -43.82 -2.59
N ARG A 146 9.57 -45.00 -2.19
CA ARG A 146 10.42 -46.01 -1.57
C ARG A 146 10.57 -47.15 -2.56
N THR A 147 11.64 -47.03 -3.34
CA THR A 147 12.43 -48.11 -3.90
C THR A 147 12.47 -49.31 -2.95
N GLN A 148 11.76 -50.38 -3.30
CA GLN A 148 12.18 -51.73 -2.96
C GLN A 148 12.80 -52.35 -4.22
N GLN A 149 14.12 -52.41 -4.23
CA GLN A 149 14.88 -53.47 -4.91
C GLN A 149 15.96 -53.90 -3.93
N GLY A 150 16.06 -55.20 -3.66
CA GLY A 150 17.24 -55.75 -2.99
C GLY A 150 17.04 -57.02 -2.18
N ILE A 151 16.70 -58.12 -2.87
CA ILE A 151 17.16 -59.51 -2.66
C ILE A 151 16.77 -60.20 -1.34
#